data_AF-A0A7S4SMA8-F1
#
_entry.id   AF-A0A7S4SMA8-F1
#
_cell.length_a   1.000
_cell.length_b   1.000
_cell.length_c   1.000
_cell.angle_alpha   90.00
_cell.angle_beta   90.00
_cell.angle_gamma   90.00
#
_symmetry.space_group_name_H-M   'P 1'
#
loop_
_entity.id
_entity.type
_entity.pdbx_description
1 polymer ?
#
loop_
_entity_poly.entity_id
_entity_poly.type
_entity_poly.pdbx_seq_one_letter_code
_entity_poly.pdbx_strand_id
1 'polypeptide(L)'
;MPVVLHMDGYAGGKAGMGSDIVAAAQYYGFVVFSIGNNLKDGRGGFGLQFGNDGVANDDNPTPCSSRDSREIEFLRVVFDFIADSPTLLDASKVFTEGFSQNSMFAVYTAVCFADKVAGTWQGGSGQARTGSNPVVPGFQAQCSFPSYASHGRGCCNYDFCSQCQYWPLWPKTCSNKIVDCIATYTDDNIACGTDWYMYEAMTQEGNDARLLSFPVPAGDSSGGHRSPKNKWAWVAGCLGIAPQCSSSCATSFHACVDGASDGKSYDKFATCEKQLKAGLLSGCTVGCAPTLSMLQRSESPVVTLSEGNFGLETGLPAAGGSAPKPNCKKPFGPFSTGPGPRPKCTPPSNYTAPPISPKDTC
;
A
#
# COMPACT_ATOMS: atom_id res chain seq x y z
N MET A 1 -9.45 -19.47 -7.53
CA MET A 1 -8.83 -18.26 -8.13
C MET A 1 -8.31 -17.37 -7.02
N PRO A 2 -7.16 -16.69 -7.19
CA PRO A 2 -6.71 -15.65 -6.27
C PRO A 2 -7.81 -14.61 -6.01
N VAL A 3 -7.82 -14.02 -4.82
CA VAL A 3 -8.80 -13.01 -4.40
C VAL A 3 -8.09 -11.70 -4.11
N VAL A 4 -8.64 -10.59 -4.60
CA VAL A 4 -8.19 -9.24 -4.27
C VAL A 4 -9.32 -8.50 -3.56
N LEU A 5 -9.07 -8.11 -2.32
CA LEU A 5 -9.94 -7.22 -1.54
C LEU A 5 -9.56 -5.78 -1.87
N HIS A 6 -10.39 -5.11 -2.66
CA HIS A 6 -10.24 -3.71 -3.01
C HIS A 6 -10.88 -2.84 -1.93
N MET A 7 -10.07 -2.04 -1.23
CA MET A 7 -10.59 -1.13 -0.22
C MET A 7 -11.21 0.11 -0.86
N ASP A 8 -12.49 0.34 -0.59
CA ASP A 8 -13.31 1.43 -1.13
C ASP A 8 -14.12 2.11 -0.02
N GLY A 9 -13.41 2.64 0.98
CA GLY A 9 -14.03 3.39 2.07
C GLY A 9 -14.78 4.63 1.58
N TYR A 10 -14.16 5.41 0.69
CA TYR A 10 -14.72 6.70 0.25
C TYR A 10 -16.06 6.58 -0.48
N ALA A 11 -16.23 5.58 -1.35
CA ALA A 11 -17.50 5.35 -2.01
C ALA A 11 -18.39 4.36 -1.26
N GLY A 12 -17.95 3.82 -0.12
CA GLY A 12 -18.72 2.90 0.71
C GLY A 12 -19.08 1.61 -0.03
N GLY A 13 -18.25 1.17 -0.98
CA GLY A 13 -18.53 0.02 -1.84
C GLY A 13 -19.64 0.26 -2.88
N LYS A 14 -20.11 1.51 -3.04
CA LYS A 14 -21.14 1.88 -4.02
C LYS A 14 -20.57 2.34 -5.36
N ALA A 15 -19.29 2.73 -5.40
CA ALA A 15 -18.64 2.90 -6.68
C ALA A 15 -18.56 1.51 -7.29
N GLY A 16 -19.29 1.27 -8.37
CA GLY A 16 -19.09 0.05 -9.15
C GLY A 16 -17.59 -0.14 -9.42
N MET A 17 -17.14 -1.39 -9.49
CA MET A 17 -15.73 -1.68 -9.76
C MET A 17 -15.32 -0.96 -11.06
N GLY A 18 -14.29 -0.12 -10.98
CA GLY A 18 -13.79 0.62 -12.14
C GLY A 18 -13.45 -0.33 -13.30
N SER A 19 -13.59 0.13 -14.54
CA SER A 19 -13.29 -0.68 -15.74
C SER A 19 -11.89 -1.33 -15.68
N ASP A 20 -10.93 -0.61 -15.10
CA ASP A 20 -9.53 -1.02 -15.07
C ASP A 20 -9.29 -2.23 -14.15
N ILE A 21 -9.94 -2.27 -12.97
CA ILE A 21 -9.82 -3.41 -12.05
C ILE A 21 -10.54 -4.64 -12.62
N VAL A 22 -11.68 -4.45 -13.29
CA VAL A 22 -12.40 -5.55 -13.96
C VAL A 22 -11.57 -6.12 -15.10
N ALA A 23 -10.97 -5.28 -15.93
CA ALA A 23 -10.08 -5.71 -17.01
C ALA A 23 -8.82 -6.42 -16.48
N ALA A 24 -8.26 -5.93 -15.36
CA ALA A 24 -7.14 -6.59 -14.70
C ALA A 24 -7.53 -7.96 -14.13
N ALA A 25 -8.68 -8.07 -13.47
CA ALA A 25 -9.21 -9.32 -12.92
C ALA A 25 -9.41 -10.38 -14.02
N GLN A 26 -9.99 -9.98 -15.15
CA GLN A 26 -10.18 -10.84 -16.31
C GLN A 26 -8.85 -11.32 -16.90
N TYR A 27 -7.87 -10.42 -17.02
CA TYR A 27 -6.59 -10.76 -17.62
C TYR A 27 -5.72 -11.64 -16.70
N TYR A 28 -5.49 -11.21 -15.45
CA TYR A 28 -4.61 -11.90 -14.51
C TYR A 28 -5.30 -13.05 -13.76
N GLY A 29 -6.61 -13.24 -13.94
CA GLY A 29 -7.34 -14.41 -13.44
C GLY A 29 -7.62 -14.38 -11.93
N PHE A 30 -8.03 -13.25 -11.39
CA PHE A 30 -8.42 -13.11 -9.98
C PHE A 30 -9.88 -12.67 -9.80
N VAL A 31 -10.43 -12.93 -8.62
CA VAL A 31 -11.73 -12.41 -8.19
C VAL A 31 -11.52 -11.16 -7.34
N VAL A 32 -12.44 -10.21 -7.44
CA VAL A 32 -12.39 -8.96 -6.67
C VAL A 32 -13.60 -8.84 -5.76
N PHE A 33 -13.35 -8.50 -4.50
CA PHE A 33 -14.38 -7.98 -3.60
C PHE A 33 -14.08 -6.52 -3.29
N SER A 34 -15.06 -5.64 -3.51
CA SER A 34 -14.99 -4.26 -3.04
C SER A 34 -15.43 -4.21 -1.58
N ILE A 35 -14.54 -3.75 -0.71
CA ILE A 35 -14.75 -3.63 0.72
C ILE A 35 -14.99 -2.16 1.05
N GLY A 36 -16.22 -1.85 1.41
CA GLY A 36 -16.62 -0.50 1.79
C GLY A 36 -17.75 -0.55 2.79
N ASN A 37 -17.95 0.58 3.47
CA ASN A 37 -19.02 0.71 4.44
C ASN A 37 -19.75 2.05 4.21
N ASN A 38 -21.08 1.97 4.23
CA ASN A 38 -21.97 3.10 3.94
C ASN A 38 -22.45 3.85 5.18
N LEU A 39 -22.04 3.43 6.38
CA LEU A 39 -22.38 4.10 7.62
C LEU A 39 -21.86 5.55 7.58
N LYS A 40 -22.75 6.50 7.90
CA LYS A 40 -22.48 7.93 7.95
C LYS A 40 -22.54 8.45 9.39
N ASP A 41 -21.99 7.67 10.31
CA ASP A 41 -22.02 7.94 11.75
C ASP A 41 -20.78 8.72 12.23
N GLY A 42 -19.96 9.22 11.30
CA GLY A 42 -18.72 9.94 11.58
C GLY A 42 -17.58 9.05 12.10
N ARG A 43 -17.85 7.76 12.37
CA ARG A 43 -16.86 6.81 12.85
C ARG A 43 -16.03 6.29 11.67
N GLY A 44 -14.71 6.26 11.83
CA GLY A 44 -13.75 5.74 10.84
C GLY A 44 -13.14 6.76 9.86
N GLY A 45 -13.58 8.02 9.88
CA GLY A 45 -12.89 9.12 9.17
C GLY A 45 -13.03 9.16 7.65
N PHE A 46 -13.25 8.02 6.96
CA PHE A 46 -13.42 7.98 5.50
C PHE A 46 -14.32 6.86 4.96
N GLY A 47 -15.07 6.18 5.83
CA GLY A 47 -16.03 5.12 5.49
C GLY A 47 -15.73 3.79 6.18
N LEU A 48 -14.46 3.46 6.39
CA LEU A 48 -14.01 2.27 7.14
C LEU A 48 -13.37 2.71 8.47
N GLN A 49 -13.53 1.95 9.55
CA GLN A 49 -12.98 2.29 10.87
C GLN A 49 -11.67 1.54 11.13
N PHE A 50 -10.57 2.27 11.30
CA PHE A 50 -9.31 1.69 11.79
C PHE A 50 -9.40 1.36 13.29
N GLY A 51 -8.54 0.46 13.74
CA GLY A 51 -8.50 -0.04 15.11
C GLY A 51 -8.29 1.03 16.19
N ASN A 52 -8.89 0.81 17.35
CA ASN A 52 -8.66 1.51 18.62
C ASN A 52 -8.72 3.04 18.49
N ASP A 53 -9.72 3.54 17.75
CA ASP A 53 -9.91 4.97 17.47
C ASP A 53 -8.65 5.68 16.94
N GLY A 54 -7.85 4.95 16.14
CA GLY A 54 -6.65 5.45 15.49
C GLY A 54 -5.44 5.55 16.43
N VAL A 55 -5.54 4.98 17.63
CA VAL A 55 -4.46 4.92 18.62
C VAL A 55 -3.74 3.58 18.48
N ALA A 56 -2.53 3.61 17.93
CA ALA A 56 -1.60 2.49 17.95
C ALA A 56 -0.26 2.92 18.54
N ASN A 57 0.30 2.07 19.39
CA ASN A 57 1.51 2.31 20.17
C ASN A 57 2.16 0.98 20.58
N ASP A 58 3.31 1.04 21.24
CA ASP A 58 4.12 -0.13 21.55
C ASP A 58 3.41 -1.09 22.53
N ASP A 59 2.44 -0.60 23.32
CA ASP A 59 1.62 -1.42 24.21
C ASP A 59 0.49 -2.15 23.49
N ASN A 60 -0.04 -1.56 22.41
CA ASN A 60 -1.03 -2.14 21.51
C ASN A 60 -0.64 -1.88 20.05
N PRO A 61 0.38 -2.60 19.53
CA PRO A 61 0.99 -2.31 18.23
C PRO A 61 0.05 -2.54 17.06
N THR A 62 -0.86 -3.49 17.23
CA THR A 62 -1.65 -4.07 16.14
C THR A 62 -3.09 -4.22 16.65
N PRO A 63 -3.85 -3.11 16.79
CA PRO A 63 -5.19 -3.11 17.38
C PRO A 63 -6.21 -3.79 16.45
N CYS A 64 -6.23 -5.12 16.47
CA CYS A 64 -6.98 -5.97 15.52
C CYS A 64 -8.13 -6.74 16.16
N SER A 65 -8.51 -6.43 17.41
CA SER A 65 -9.67 -7.05 18.03
C SER A 65 -10.97 -6.53 17.43
N SER A 66 -12.07 -7.27 17.58
CA SER A 66 -13.37 -6.80 17.12
C SER A 66 -13.95 -5.62 17.92
N ARG A 67 -13.33 -5.29 19.05
CA ARG A 67 -13.62 -4.05 19.79
C ARG A 67 -12.90 -2.85 19.21
N ASP A 68 -11.76 -3.07 18.55
CA ASP A 68 -10.94 -2.01 17.98
C ASP A 68 -11.57 -1.43 16.71
N SER A 69 -12.16 -2.30 15.88
CA SER A 69 -12.80 -1.89 14.63
C SER A 69 -14.00 -2.79 14.33
N ARG A 70 -15.11 -2.15 13.94
CA ARG A 70 -16.33 -2.86 13.50
C ARG A 70 -16.13 -3.65 12.21
N GLU A 71 -15.18 -3.24 11.37
CA GLU A 71 -14.89 -3.94 10.12
C GLU A 71 -14.23 -5.30 10.35
N ILE A 72 -13.61 -5.54 11.51
CA ILE A 72 -12.96 -6.83 11.82
C ILE A 72 -13.94 -8.00 11.74
N GLU A 73 -15.15 -7.89 12.32
CA GLU A 73 -16.14 -8.98 12.24
C GLU A 73 -16.69 -9.16 10.82
N PHE A 74 -16.87 -8.07 10.07
CA PHE A 74 -17.27 -8.16 8.66
C PHE A 74 -16.20 -8.86 7.82
N LEU A 75 -14.93 -8.49 8.00
CA LEU A 75 -13.80 -9.10 7.31
C LEU A 75 -13.66 -10.58 7.64
N ARG A 76 -13.88 -10.99 8.89
CA ARG A 76 -13.93 -12.43 9.26
C ARG A 76 -14.94 -13.19 8.40
N VAL A 77 -16.16 -12.69 8.28
CA VAL A 77 -17.19 -13.31 7.45
C VAL A 77 -16.77 -13.39 5.97
N VAL A 78 -16.12 -12.35 5.45
CA VAL A 78 -15.58 -12.37 4.06
C VAL A 78 -14.51 -13.45 3.91
N PHE A 79 -13.56 -13.55 4.84
CA PHE A 79 -12.51 -14.57 4.78
C PHE A 79 -13.05 -15.98 4.98
N ASP A 80 -14.05 -16.17 5.84
CA ASP A 80 -14.70 -17.47 6.04
C ASP A 80 -15.45 -17.88 4.78
N PHE A 81 -16.15 -16.97 4.11
CA PHE A 81 -16.75 -17.22 2.79
C PHE A 81 -15.72 -17.62 1.73
N ILE A 82 -14.54 -16.98 1.72
CA ILE A 82 -13.43 -17.36 0.82
C ILE A 82 -12.98 -18.79 1.10
N ALA A 83 -12.77 -19.13 2.38
CA ALA A 83 -12.32 -20.46 2.81
C ALA A 83 -13.36 -21.56 2.52
N ASP A 84 -14.65 -21.25 2.68
CA ASP A 84 -15.77 -22.16 2.47
C ASP A 84 -16.11 -22.37 0.97
N SER A 85 -15.43 -21.64 0.07
CA SER A 85 -15.65 -21.71 -1.38
C SER A 85 -14.42 -22.22 -2.17
N PRO A 86 -13.76 -23.32 -1.77
CA PRO A 86 -12.44 -23.71 -2.31
C PRO A 86 -12.45 -24.14 -3.77
N THR A 87 -13.62 -24.48 -4.33
CA THR A 87 -13.76 -24.79 -5.77
C THR A 87 -13.73 -23.55 -6.65
N LEU A 88 -13.96 -22.36 -6.07
CA LEU A 88 -14.00 -21.08 -6.77
C LEU A 88 -12.82 -20.18 -6.38
N LEU A 89 -12.49 -20.14 -5.09
CA LEU A 89 -11.58 -19.17 -4.49
C LEU A 89 -10.37 -19.88 -3.86
N ASP A 90 -9.20 -19.27 -4.01
CA ASP A 90 -7.96 -19.77 -3.42
C ASP A 90 -7.67 -18.98 -2.14
N ALA A 91 -8.02 -19.57 -0.99
CA ALA A 91 -7.84 -18.96 0.31
C ALA A 91 -6.36 -18.77 0.71
N SER A 92 -5.42 -19.43 0.02
CA SER A 92 -3.98 -19.20 0.21
C SER A 92 -3.45 -17.99 -0.58
N LYS A 93 -4.27 -17.43 -1.49
CA LYS A 93 -3.92 -16.32 -2.37
C LYS A 93 -4.92 -15.19 -2.26
N VAL A 94 -5.13 -14.71 -1.04
CA VAL A 94 -5.90 -13.51 -0.78
C VAL A 94 -4.95 -12.32 -0.65
N PHE A 95 -5.25 -11.25 -1.36
CA PHE A 95 -4.50 -10.01 -1.36
C PHE A 95 -5.40 -8.84 -1.02
N THR A 96 -4.83 -7.78 -0.47
CA THR A 96 -5.54 -6.52 -0.24
C THR A 96 -4.92 -5.41 -1.09
N GLU A 97 -5.72 -4.45 -1.53
CA GLU A 97 -5.17 -3.29 -2.22
C GLU A 97 -5.96 -2.01 -1.94
N GLY A 98 -5.26 -0.88 -1.99
CA GLY A 98 -5.93 0.41 -2.05
C GLY A 98 -5.02 1.54 -2.52
N PHE A 99 -5.51 2.76 -2.37
CA PHE A 99 -4.75 3.99 -2.58
C PHE A 99 -5.07 5.03 -1.50
N SER A 100 -4.08 5.80 -1.05
CA SER A 100 -4.23 6.79 0.03
C SER A 100 -4.75 6.15 1.34
N GLN A 101 -5.84 6.63 1.94
CA GLN A 101 -6.41 5.99 3.15
C GLN A 101 -6.96 4.58 2.87
N ASN A 102 -7.40 4.28 1.64
CA ASN A 102 -7.82 2.91 1.29
C ASN A 102 -6.64 1.93 1.39
N SER A 103 -5.42 2.33 0.98
CA SER A 103 -4.23 1.46 1.11
C SER A 103 -3.75 1.35 2.55
N MET A 104 -3.91 2.39 3.37
CA MET A 104 -3.71 2.29 4.82
C MET A 104 -4.63 1.22 5.42
N PHE A 105 -5.89 1.16 4.97
CA PHE A 105 -6.83 0.15 5.44
C PHE A 105 -6.56 -1.24 4.84
N ALA A 106 -6.01 -1.30 3.62
CA ALA A 106 -5.57 -2.54 3.00
C ALA A 106 -4.46 -3.19 3.82
N VAL A 107 -3.41 -2.46 4.17
CA VAL A 107 -2.34 -2.99 5.04
C VAL A 107 -2.84 -3.29 6.46
N TYR A 108 -3.76 -2.49 6.99
CA TYR A 108 -4.42 -2.79 8.28
C TYR A 108 -5.12 -4.16 8.24
N THR A 109 -5.89 -4.41 7.18
CA THR A 109 -6.56 -5.71 6.95
C THR A 109 -5.53 -6.84 6.80
N ALA A 110 -4.49 -6.64 5.98
CA ALA A 110 -3.48 -7.66 5.74
C ALA A 110 -2.75 -8.08 7.02
N VAL A 111 -2.38 -7.13 7.87
CA VAL A 111 -1.69 -7.42 9.14
C VAL A 111 -2.63 -8.07 10.14
N CYS A 112 -3.87 -7.55 10.30
CA CYS A 112 -4.84 -8.13 11.24
C CYS A 112 -5.28 -9.55 10.89
N PHE A 113 -5.11 -9.95 9.64
CA PHE A 113 -5.48 -11.26 9.11
C PHE A 113 -4.29 -11.90 8.37
N ALA A 114 -3.08 -11.77 8.92
CA ALA A 114 -1.85 -12.25 8.29
C ALA A 114 -1.87 -13.77 8.04
N ASP A 115 -2.64 -14.53 8.82
CA ASP A 115 -2.89 -15.97 8.59
C ASP A 115 -3.77 -16.26 7.36
N LYS A 116 -4.49 -15.25 6.85
CA LYS A 116 -5.43 -15.36 5.73
C LYS A 116 -5.06 -14.52 4.51
N VAL A 117 -4.07 -13.63 4.62
CA VAL A 117 -3.67 -12.68 3.57
C VAL A 117 -2.22 -12.92 3.16
N ALA A 118 -1.99 -13.18 1.87
CA ALA A 118 -0.66 -13.41 1.30
C ALA A 118 0.13 -12.11 1.06
N GLY A 119 -0.57 -11.00 0.78
CA GLY A 119 0.10 -9.72 0.64
C GLY A 119 -0.82 -8.53 0.37
N THR A 120 -0.23 -7.33 0.37
CA THR A 120 -0.95 -6.07 0.22
C THR A 120 -0.24 -5.11 -0.73
N TRP A 121 -1.03 -4.42 -1.56
CA TRP A 121 -0.55 -3.27 -2.33
C TRP A 121 -0.91 -1.97 -1.61
N GLN A 122 0.12 -1.26 -1.18
CA GLN A 122 0.01 0.01 -0.48
C GLN A 122 0.39 1.19 -1.39
N GLY A 123 -0.59 1.71 -2.16
CA GLY A 123 -0.37 2.85 -3.05
C GLY A 123 -0.55 4.22 -2.38
N GLY A 124 0.39 5.15 -2.55
CA GLY A 124 0.31 6.54 -2.08
C GLY A 124 0.08 6.66 -0.58
N SER A 125 0.64 5.74 0.21
CA SER A 125 0.55 5.73 1.67
C SER A 125 1.65 4.83 2.27
N GLY A 126 1.66 4.68 3.59
CA GLY A 126 2.72 4.01 4.34
C GLY A 126 2.41 3.94 5.84
N GLN A 127 3.35 4.27 6.70
CA GLN A 127 3.09 4.43 8.14
C GLN A 127 3.29 5.90 8.51
N ALA A 128 2.30 6.52 9.14
CA ALA A 128 2.48 7.83 9.76
C ALA A 128 3.09 7.65 11.16
N ARG A 129 3.99 8.54 11.57
CA ARG A 129 4.62 8.52 12.90
C ARG A 129 4.27 9.75 13.70
N THR A 130 3.97 9.58 14.97
CA THR A 130 3.67 10.69 15.88
C THR A 130 4.88 11.62 16.00
N GLY A 131 4.66 12.93 15.98
CA GLY A 131 5.74 13.92 16.03
C GLY A 131 6.62 13.98 14.78
N SER A 132 6.14 13.47 13.64
CA SER A 132 6.93 13.39 12.39
C SER A 132 6.13 13.82 11.16
N ASN A 133 6.86 14.34 10.16
CA ASN A 133 6.33 14.58 8.83
C ASN A 133 6.43 13.32 7.94
N PRO A 134 5.54 13.21 6.93
CA PRO A 134 4.41 14.10 6.68
C PRO A 134 3.23 13.86 7.64
N VAL A 135 2.47 14.91 7.95
CA VAL A 135 1.19 14.78 8.65
C VAL A 135 0.10 14.43 7.64
N VAL A 136 -0.46 13.23 7.77
CA VAL A 136 -1.52 12.72 6.89
C VAL A 136 -2.84 13.51 7.04
N PRO A 137 -3.75 13.49 6.05
CA PRO A 137 -4.84 14.48 5.96
C PRO A 137 -5.81 14.53 7.15
N GLY A 138 -6.05 13.40 7.83
CA GLY A 138 -6.89 13.31 9.03
C GLY A 138 -6.11 13.46 10.33
N PHE A 139 -4.84 13.92 10.26
CA PHE A 139 -3.96 14.09 11.40
C PHE A 139 -3.77 12.80 12.21
N GLN A 140 -3.97 11.65 11.56
CA GLN A 140 -3.75 10.36 12.19
C GLN A 140 -2.28 10.20 12.60
N ALA A 141 -2.06 9.37 13.62
CA ALA A 141 -0.87 9.34 14.47
C ALA A 141 -0.64 10.60 15.33
N GLN A 142 -1.16 11.78 14.97
CA GLN A 142 -1.03 12.99 15.80
C GLN A 142 -2.24 13.20 16.73
N CYS A 143 -3.40 12.72 16.31
CA CYS A 143 -4.67 12.84 17.02
C CYS A 143 -5.43 11.51 16.96
N SER A 144 -6.22 11.22 17.99
CA SER A 144 -7.22 10.14 17.93
C SER A 144 -8.39 10.54 17.02
N PHE A 145 -9.18 9.57 16.56
CA PHE A 145 -10.38 9.87 15.77
C PHE A 145 -11.37 10.78 16.51
N PRO A 146 -11.74 10.53 17.79
CA PRO A 146 -12.62 11.43 18.54
C PRO A 146 -12.09 12.87 18.62
N SER A 147 -10.77 13.01 18.80
CA SER A 147 -10.11 14.31 18.86
C SER A 147 -10.20 15.07 17.55
N TYR A 148 -9.86 14.42 16.44
CA TYR A 148 -9.98 15.02 15.10
C TYR A 148 -11.45 15.31 14.74
N ALA A 149 -12.39 14.44 15.14
CA ALA A 149 -13.81 14.69 14.93
C ALA A 149 -14.31 15.93 15.69
N SER A 150 -13.78 16.18 16.89
CA SER A 150 -14.18 17.31 17.74
C SER A 150 -13.50 18.63 17.34
N HIS A 151 -12.23 18.57 16.94
CA HIS A 151 -11.39 19.76 16.75
C HIS A 151 -10.90 19.97 15.31
N GLY A 152 -11.20 19.04 14.39
CA GLY A 152 -10.64 19.01 13.05
C GLY A 152 -9.12 19.09 13.10
N ARG A 153 -8.54 19.91 12.23
CA ARG A 153 -7.09 20.17 12.18
C ARG A 153 -6.53 20.81 13.46
N GLY A 154 -7.39 21.35 14.32
CA GLY A 154 -6.99 21.93 15.61
C GLY A 154 -6.64 20.89 16.68
N CYS A 155 -6.93 19.60 16.45
CA CYS A 155 -6.70 18.54 17.43
C CYS A 155 -5.26 18.51 17.95
N CYS A 156 -4.26 18.77 17.11
CA CYS A 156 -2.87 18.82 17.56
C CYS A 156 -2.57 19.90 18.62
N ASN A 157 -3.36 20.98 18.65
CA ASN A 157 -3.15 22.07 19.60
C ASN A 157 -4.00 21.91 20.86
N TYR A 158 -5.16 21.27 20.74
CA TYR A 158 -6.13 21.15 21.83
C TYR A 158 -6.09 19.79 22.54
N ASP A 159 -5.80 18.73 21.80
CA ASP A 159 -5.91 17.34 22.26
C ASP A 159 -4.99 16.43 21.43
N PHE A 160 -3.69 16.74 21.48
CA PHE A 160 -2.65 15.95 20.84
C PHE A 160 -2.58 14.54 21.43
N CYS A 161 -2.48 13.51 20.59
CA CYS A 161 -2.41 12.13 21.03
C CYS A 161 -1.00 11.78 21.53
N SER A 162 -0.71 12.09 22.80
CA SER A 162 0.58 11.78 23.43
C SER A 162 0.86 10.28 23.56
N GLN A 163 -0.18 9.45 23.54
CA GLN A 163 -0.11 7.99 23.59
C GLN A 163 -0.02 7.33 22.21
N CYS A 164 -0.15 8.08 21.11
CA CYS A 164 0.03 7.54 19.76
C CYS A 164 1.53 7.46 19.44
N GLN A 165 1.95 6.44 18.69
CA GLN A 165 3.31 6.37 18.13
C GLN A 165 3.31 6.20 16.61
N TYR A 166 2.33 5.47 16.07
CA TYR A 166 2.21 5.21 14.64
C TYR A 166 0.76 5.00 14.21
N TRP A 167 0.53 5.06 12.90
CA TRP A 167 -0.76 4.78 12.27
C TRP A 167 -0.54 4.25 10.84
N PRO A 168 -1.34 3.28 10.36
CA PRO A 168 -2.52 2.68 11.00
C PRO A 168 -2.21 1.68 12.11
N LEU A 169 -1.04 1.03 12.05
CA LEU A 169 -0.56 0.06 13.02
C LEU A 169 0.96 -0.14 12.88
N TRP A 170 1.52 -0.96 13.76
CA TRP A 170 2.79 -1.62 13.55
C TRP A 170 2.56 -3.01 12.93
N PRO A 171 3.29 -3.39 11.86
CA PRO A 171 2.95 -4.53 11.02
C PRO A 171 3.44 -5.87 11.58
N LYS A 172 3.06 -6.17 12.81
CA LYS A 172 3.39 -7.43 13.46
C LYS A 172 2.47 -8.54 12.97
N THR A 173 3.04 -9.55 12.32
CA THR A 173 2.30 -10.64 11.65
C THR A 173 2.54 -12.02 12.25
N CYS A 174 3.26 -12.07 13.38
CA CYS A 174 3.66 -13.29 14.08
C CYS A 174 4.36 -14.28 13.13
N SER A 175 3.94 -15.55 13.10
CA SER A 175 4.54 -16.56 12.23
C SER A 175 4.14 -16.45 10.75
N ASN A 176 3.19 -15.58 10.41
CA ASN A 176 2.61 -15.52 9.07
C ASN A 176 3.16 -14.32 8.29
N LYS A 177 4.31 -14.51 7.65
CA LYS A 177 4.92 -13.50 6.78
C LYS A 177 3.96 -13.09 5.66
N ILE A 178 3.80 -11.77 5.46
CA ILE A 178 3.08 -11.21 4.31
C ILE A 178 4.02 -10.48 3.36
N VAL A 179 3.59 -10.31 2.11
CA VAL A 179 4.23 -9.39 1.15
C VAL A 179 3.60 -8.00 1.27
N ASP A 180 4.39 -6.93 1.31
CA ASP A 180 3.90 -5.55 1.21
C ASP A 180 4.58 -4.79 0.06
N CYS A 181 3.79 -4.45 -0.95
CA CYS A 181 4.18 -3.66 -2.11
C CYS A 181 3.82 -2.19 -1.89
N ILE A 182 4.80 -1.39 -1.47
CA ILE A 182 4.62 -0.01 -1.02
C ILE A 182 5.06 0.93 -2.15
N ALA A 183 4.14 1.73 -2.67
CA ALA A 183 4.38 2.54 -3.88
C ALA A 183 3.96 3.98 -3.71
N THR A 184 4.90 4.93 -3.81
CA THR A 184 4.62 6.36 -3.69
C THR A 184 5.47 7.18 -4.66
N TYR A 185 4.91 8.27 -5.20
CA TYR A 185 5.67 9.26 -5.96
C TYR A 185 6.50 10.16 -5.03
N THR A 186 7.73 10.47 -5.42
CA THR A 186 8.62 11.30 -4.58
C THR A 186 8.16 12.75 -4.47
N ASP A 187 7.30 13.24 -5.38
CA ASP A 187 6.68 14.55 -5.27
C ASP A 187 5.28 14.53 -4.62
N ASP A 188 4.85 13.38 -4.09
CA ASP A 188 3.65 13.25 -3.29
C ASP A 188 3.80 14.01 -1.95
N ASN A 189 3.12 15.14 -1.86
CA ASN A 189 3.16 16.04 -0.71
C ASN A 189 2.35 15.55 0.50
N ILE A 190 1.70 14.39 0.40
CA ILE A 190 0.86 13.78 1.42
C ILE A 190 1.56 12.54 1.99
N ALA A 191 2.08 11.66 1.14
CA ALA A 191 2.51 10.32 1.56
C ALA A 191 4.02 10.08 1.50
N CYS A 192 4.80 10.83 0.71
CA CYS A 192 6.22 10.55 0.58
C CYS A 192 6.93 10.65 1.95
N GLY A 193 7.65 9.59 2.32
CA GLY A 193 8.28 9.40 3.62
C GLY A 193 7.53 8.44 4.53
N THR A 194 6.19 8.37 4.42
CA THR A 194 5.40 7.36 5.15
C THR A 194 5.66 5.96 4.60
N ASP A 195 5.85 5.84 3.30
CA ASP A 195 6.21 4.61 2.59
C ASP A 195 7.50 4.00 3.15
N TRP A 196 8.52 4.83 3.36
CA TRP A 196 9.77 4.41 3.99
C TRP A 196 9.57 3.94 5.43
N TYR A 197 8.77 4.65 6.25
CA TYR A 197 8.48 4.21 7.61
C TYR A 197 7.77 2.85 7.67
N MET A 198 6.86 2.56 6.73
CA MET A 198 6.22 1.25 6.65
C MET A 198 7.21 0.17 6.20
N TYR A 199 8.04 0.44 5.19
CA TYR A 199 9.06 -0.51 4.73
C TYR A 199 9.99 -0.94 5.87
N GLU A 200 10.50 0.01 6.65
CA GLU A 200 11.37 -0.29 7.79
C GLU A 200 10.64 -1.12 8.84
N ALA A 201 9.39 -0.79 9.15
CA ALA A 201 8.59 -1.53 10.14
C ALA A 201 8.27 -2.96 9.67
N MET A 202 7.87 -3.13 8.40
CA MET A 202 7.62 -4.44 7.79
C MET A 202 8.88 -5.31 7.82
N THR A 203 10.02 -4.75 7.41
CA THR A 203 11.30 -5.47 7.38
C THR A 203 11.75 -5.85 8.79
N GLN A 204 11.56 -4.95 9.78
CA GLN A 204 11.89 -5.22 11.18
C GLN A 204 11.08 -6.39 11.75
N GLU A 205 9.81 -6.53 11.39
CA GLU A 205 8.97 -7.66 11.79
C GLU A 205 9.17 -8.90 10.91
N GLY A 206 10.13 -8.87 9.98
CA GLY A 206 10.46 -10.01 9.13
C GLY A 206 9.44 -10.28 8.02
N ASN A 207 8.70 -9.27 7.55
CA ASN A 207 7.84 -9.36 6.37
C ASN A 207 8.60 -9.08 5.07
N ASP A 208 8.08 -9.56 3.93
CA ASP A 208 8.64 -9.29 2.60
C ASP A 208 8.16 -7.91 2.10
N ALA A 209 8.85 -6.87 2.56
CA ALA A 209 8.61 -5.49 2.16
C ALA A 209 9.29 -5.16 0.82
N ARG A 210 8.56 -4.46 -0.06
CA ARG A 210 8.99 -4.05 -1.40
C ARG A 210 8.66 -2.58 -1.59
N LEU A 211 9.66 -1.71 -1.46
CA LEU A 211 9.49 -0.26 -1.60
C LEU A 211 9.77 0.18 -3.03
N LEU A 212 8.80 0.89 -3.62
CA LEU A 212 8.81 1.44 -4.96
C LEU A 212 8.67 2.96 -4.89
N SER A 213 9.79 3.68 -4.91
CA SER A 213 9.80 5.15 -4.87
C SER A 213 9.86 5.73 -6.28
N PHE A 214 8.73 6.18 -6.79
CA PHE A 214 8.59 6.66 -8.17
C PHE A 214 9.02 8.13 -8.30
N PRO A 215 10.01 8.47 -9.14
CA PRO A 215 10.24 9.87 -9.50
C PRO A 215 9.08 10.42 -10.33
N VAL A 216 9.01 11.74 -10.49
CA VAL A 216 8.11 12.36 -11.48
C VAL A 216 8.42 11.77 -12.86
N PRO A 217 7.43 11.21 -13.58
CA PRO A 217 7.66 10.64 -14.90
C PRO A 217 8.27 11.66 -15.87
N ALA A 218 9.17 11.21 -16.73
CA ALA A 218 9.78 12.10 -17.73
C ALA A 218 8.70 12.74 -18.63
N GLY A 219 8.75 14.07 -18.75
CA GLY A 219 7.75 14.83 -19.51
C GLY A 219 6.45 15.15 -18.75
N ASP A 220 6.32 14.73 -17.49
CA ASP A 220 5.25 15.15 -16.60
C ASP A 220 5.72 16.29 -15.68
N SER A 221 4.80 17.16 -15.27
CA SER A 221 5.06 18.23 -14.31
C SER A 221 4.93 17.78 -12.85
N SER A 222 4.27 16.64 -12.61
CA SER A 222 4.07 16.05 -11.29
C SER A 222 3.60 14.60 -11.42
N GLY A 223 4.07 13.71 -10.53
CA GLY A 223 3.41 12.43 -10.27
C GLY A 223 2.26 12.64 -9.27
N GLY A 224 2.59 13.30 -8.16
CA GLY A 224 1.67 13.77 -7.14
C GLY A 224 1.04 12.64 -6.33
N HIS A 225 -0.05 12.96 -5.62
CA HIS A 225 -0.79 11.96 -4.83
C HIS A 225 -1.71 11.13 -5.73
N ARG A 226 -1.12 10.24 -6.53
CA ARG A 226 -1.80 9.36 -7.50
C ARG A 226 -1.15 7.99 -7.54
N SER A 227 -1.88 6.99 -8.03
CA SER A 227 -1.29 5.69 -8.35
C SER A 227 -0.28 5.81 -9.50
N PRO A 228 0.73 4.92 -9.57
CA PRO A 228 1.60 4.85 -10.73
C PRO A 228 0.80 4.57 -12.00
N LYS A 229 1.32 4.98 -13.14
CA LYS A 229 0.80 4.62 -14.46
C LYS A 229 0.85 3.10 -14.61
N ASN A 230 -0.10 2.56 -15.35
CA ASN A 230 -0.25 1.11 -15.54
C ASN A 230 -0.35 0.36 -14.20
N LYS A 231 -1.03 0.96 -13.20
CA LYS A 231 -1.17 0.48 -11.81
C LYS A 231 -1.33 -1.04 -11.72
N TRP A 232 -2.30 -1.62 -12.43
CA TRP A 232 -2.61 -3.05 -12.26
C TRP A 232 -1.51 -3.99 -12.74
N ALA A 233 -0.66 -3.57 -13.67
CA ALA A 233 0.55 -4.31 -14.02
C ALA A 233 1.52 -4.33 -12.82
N TRP A 234 1.70 -3.18 -12.16
CA TRP A 234 2.50 -3.10 -10.93
C TRP A 234 1.91 -3.91 -9.78
N VAL A 235 0.59 -3.87 -9.56
CA VAL A 235 -0.07 -4.66 -8.51
C VAL A 235 0.12 -6.15 -8.77
N ALA A 236 -0.21 -6.64 -9.97
CA ALA A 236 -0.13 -8.06 -10.30
C ALA A 236 1.31 -8.58 -10.29
N GLY A 237 2.24 -7.82 -10.88
CA GLY A 237 3.66 -8.16 -10.91
C GLY A 237 4.30 -8.10 -9.54
N CYS A 238 4.03 -7.05 -8.75
CA CYS A 238 4.63 -6.91 -7.42
C CYS A 238 4.07 -7.95 -6.44
N LEU A 239 2.77 -8.24 -6.42
CA LEU A 239 2.21 -9.21 -5.46
C LEU A 239 2.34 -10.67 -5.90
N GLY A 240 2.66 -10.93 -7.17
CA GLY A 240 2.70 -12.30 -7.70
C GLY A 240 1.31 -12.93 -7.81
N ILE A 241 0.29 -12.12 -8.15
CA ILE A 241 -1.10 -12.58 -8.25
C ILE A 241 -1.25 -13.69 -9.31
N ALA A 242 -0.53 -13.53 -10.42
CA ALA A 242 -0.55 -14.43 -11.56
C ALA A 242 0.86 -14.96 -11.87
N PRO A 243 1.00 -16.06 -12.63
CA PRO A 243 2.30 -16.55 -13.07
C PRO A 243 3.09 -15.46 -13.79
N GLN A 244 4.39 -15.38 -13.54
CA GLN A 244 5.23 -14.37 -14.16
C GLN A 244 5.44 -14.64 -15.66
N CYS A 245 5.55 -13.58 -16.46
CA CYS A 245 5.89 -13.71 -17.87
C CYS A 245 7.29 -14.31 -18.05
N SER A 246 7.44 -15.19 -19.02
CA SER A 246 8.70 -15.86 -19.34
C SER A 246 9.77 -14.86 -19.84
N SER A 247 11.04 -15.27 -19.82
CA SER A 247 12.14 -14.46 -20.37
C SER A 247 11.99 -14.17 -21.87
N SER A 248 11.47 -15.13 -22.65
CA SER A 248 11.14 -14.92 -24.07
C SER A 248 10.01 -13.91 -24.26
N CYS A 249 9.01 -13.93 -23.38
CA CYS A 249 7.95 -12.94 -23.39
C CYS A 249 8.47 -11.55 -23.05
N ALA A 250 9.28 -11.43 -21.98
CA ALA A 250 9.89 -10.17 -21.58
C ALA A 250 10.73 -9.56 -22.71
N THR A 251 11.51 -10.39 -23.43
CA THR A 251 12.27 -9.96 -24.61
C THR A 251 11.37 -9.39 -25.71
N SER A 252 10.29 -10.09 -26.05
CA SER A 252 9.33 -9.64 -27.06
C SER A 252 8.60 -8.36 -26.64
N PHE A 253 8.27 -8.24 -25.36
CA PHE A 253 7.65 -7.05 -24.79
C PHE A 253 8.59 -5.85 -24.84
N HIS A 254 9.86 -6.02 -24.46
CA HIS A 254 10.89 -4.98 -24.58
C HIS A 254 11.02 -4.49 -26.02
N ALA A 255 11.13 -5.41 -26.99
CA ALA A 255 11.18 -5.06 -28.41
C ALA A 255 9.95 -4.28 -28.87
N CYS A 256 8.75 -4.63 -28.39
CA CYS A 256 7.54 -3.84 -28.66
C CYS A 256 7.67 -2.42 -28.12
N VAL A 257 8.08 -2.25 -26.85
CA VAL A 257 8.18 -0.92 -26.23
C VAL A 257 9.24 -0.08 -26.94
N ASP A 258 10.36 -0.69 -27.36
CA ASP A 258 11.41 -0.03 -28.13
C ASP A 258 10.93 0.41 -29.51
N GLY A 259 10.06 -0.36 -30.15
CA GLY A 259 9.45 -0.04 -31.45
C GLY A 259 8.25 0.91 -31.41
N ALA A 260 7.66 1.15 -30.23
CA ALA A 260 6.47 2.00 -30.09
C ALA A 260 6.80 3.48 -30.29
N SER A 261 5.92 4.18 -31.02
CA SER A 261 6.07 5.60 -31.39
C SER A 261 5.44 6.57 -30.39
N ASP A 262 4.83 6.09 -29.30
CA ASP A 262 4.21 6.95 -28.29
C ASP A 262 5.23 7.88 -27.61
N GLY A 263 4.81 9.08 -27.20
CA GLY A 263 5.73 10.10 -26.69
C GLY A 263 6.33 9.83 -25.32
N LYS A 264 5.64 9.03 -24.48
CA LYS A 264 6.03 8.77 -23.09
C LYS A 264 6.19 7.27 -22.84
N SER A 265 7.15 6.91 -21.98
CA SER A 265 7.48 5.50 -21.70
C SER A 265 6.28 4.69 -21.21
N TYR A 266 5.45 5.29 -20.33
CA TYR A 266 4.26 4.61 -19.82
C TYR A 266 3.16 4.44 -20.87
N ASP A 267 3.10 5.30 -21.90
CA ASP A 267 2.16 5.17 -23.03
C ASP A 267 2.63 4.06 -23.98
N LYS A 268 3.94 4.01 -24.27
CA LYS A 268 4.55 2.89 -25.02
C LYS A 268 4.32 1.56 -24.32
N PHE A 269 4.50 1.53 -23.00
CA PHE A 269 4.18 0.36 -22.18
C PHE A 269 2.72 -0.04 -22.35
N ALA A 270 1.78 0.90 -22.20
CA ALA A 270 0.35 0.60 -22.31
C ALA A 270 -0.03 0.06 -23.70
N THR A 271 0.57 0.58 -24.77
CA THR A 271 0.42 0.06 -26.14
C THR A 271 0.87 -1.40 -26.22
N CYS A 272 2.03 -1.72 -25.67
CA CYS A 272 2.57 -3.10 -25.67
C CYS A 272 1.85 -4.03 -24.69
N GLU A 273 1.34 -3.51 -23.58
CA GLU A 273 0.51 -4.25 -22.65
C GLU A 273 -0.81 -4.68 -23.31
N LYS A 274 -1.40 -3.85 -24.17
CA LYS A 274 -2.57 -4.26 -24.98
C LYS A 274 -2.23 -5.43 -25.91
N GLN A 275 -1.06 -5.42 -26.56
CA GLN A 275 -0.62 -6.52 -27.42
C GLN A 275 -0.33 -7.80 -26.63
N LEU A 276 0.29 -7.66 -25.45
CA LEU A 276 0.50 -8.74 -24.50
C LEU A 276 -0.84 -9.37 -24.08
N LYS A 277 -1.82 -8.54 -23.73
CA LYS A 277 -3.18 -8.95 -23.33
C LYS A 277 -3.94 -9.63 -24.46
N ALA A 278 -3.72 -9.21 -25.70
CA ALA A 278 -4.30 -9.82 -26.89
C ALA A 278 -3.56 -11.09 -27.37
N GLY A 279 -2.48 -11.52 -26.69
CA GLY A 279 -1.71 -12.70 -27.08
C GLY A 279 -0.91 -12.52 -28.37
N LEU A 280 -0.57 -11.27 -28.73
CA LEU A 280 0.12 -10.95 -29.99
C LEU A 280 1.65 -10.96 -29.87
N LEU A 281 2.18 -11.01 -28.64
CA LEU A 281 3.63 -11.03 -28.40
C LEU A 281 4.16 -12.46 -28.33
N SER A 282 5.27 -12.71 -29.03
CA SER A 282 5.88 -14.04 -29.09
C SER A 282 6.39 -14.52 -27.73
N GLY A 283 6.19 -15.81 -27.44
CA GLY A 283 6.63 -16.45 -26.20
C GLY A 283 5.86 -16.03 -24.95
N CYS A 284 4.77 -15.27 -25.08
CA CYS A 284 3.93 -14.83 -23.99
C CYS A 284 2.73 -15.75 -23.77
N THR A 285 2.43 -16.01 -22.50
CA THR A 285 1.19 -16.67 -22.08
C THR A 285 0.18 -15.60 -21.67
N VAL A 286 -1.05 -15.66 -22.21
CA VAL A 286 -2.13 -14.75 -21.81
C VAL A 286 -2.39 -14.92 -20.30
N GLY A 287 -2.43 -13.79 -19.59
CA GLY A 287 -2.61 -13.73 -18.14
C GLY A 287 -1.33 -13.77 -17.33
N CYS A 288 -0.15 -13.76 -17.96
CA CYS A 288 1.09 -13.63 -17.21
C CYS A 288 1.27 -12.22 -16.61
N ALA A 289 1.81 -12.16 -15.38
CA ALA A 289 2.18 -10.92 -14.71
C ALA A 289 3.55 -10.41 -15.22
N PRO A 290 3.69 -9.11 -15.54
CA PRO A 290 4.97 -8.56 -15.98
C PRO A 290 6.08 -8.72 -14.93
N THR A 291 7.30 -8.96 -15.40
CA THR A 291 8.51 -8.97 -14.55
C THR A 291 8.84 -7.55 -14.06
N LEU A 292 9.74 -7.44 -13.06
CA LEU A 292 10.21 -6.11 -12.63
C LEU A 292 10.84 -5.33 -13.80
N SER A 293 11.66 -6.00 -14.62
CA SER A 293 12.31 -5.38 -15.78
C SER A 293 11.29 -4.86 -16.80
N MET A 294 10.21 -5.60 -17.05
CA MET A 294 9.12 -5.16 -17.92
C MET A 294 8.42 -3.93 -17.35
N LEU A 295 8.09 -3.93 -16.06
CA LEU A 295 7.41 -2.81 -15.40
C LEU A 295 8.26 -1.54 -15.39
N GLN A 296 9.58 -1.68 -15.24
CA GLN A 296 10.51 -0.55 -15.32
C GLN A 296 10.53 0.16 -16.69
N ARG A 297 9.94 -0.45 -17.72
CA ARG A 297 9.70 0.19 -19.02
C ARG A 297 8.54 1.18 -19.00
N SER A 298 7.59 1.03 -18.07
CA SER A 298 6.51 2.00 -17.84
C SER A 298 7.06 3.24 -17.15
N GLU A 299 7.65 3.03 -15.98
CA GLU A 299 8.23 4.04 -15.11
C GLU A 299 9.42 3.44 -14.38
N SER A 300 10.39 4.25 -13.96
CA SER A 300 11.64 3.77 -13.38
C SER A 300 11.76 4.19 -11.90
N PRO A 301 11.02 3.55 -10.97
CA PRO A 301 11.16 3.80 -9.55
C PRO A 301 12.53 3.35 -9.03
N VAL A 302 12.97 3.93 -7.91
CA VAL A 302 13.97 3.30 -7.07
C VAL A 302 13.29 2.13 -6.37
N VAL A 303 13.82 0.92 -6.58
CA VAL A 303 13.26 -0.33 -6.07
C VAL A 303 14.14 -0.84 -4.93
N THR A 304 13.55 -1.08 -3.78
CA THR A 304 14.22 -1.68 -2.62
C THR A 304 13.45 -2.91 -2.17
N LEU A 305 14.11 -4.08 -2.21
CA LEU A 305 13.51 -5.37 -1.86
C LEU A 305 14.15 -5.87 -0.57
N SER A 306 13.36 -6.15 0.46
CA SER A 306 13.88 -6.70 1.71
C SER A 306 14.47 -8.11 1.53
N GLU A 307 13.84 -8.94 0.68
CA GLU A 307 14.21 -10.35 0.49
C GLU A 307 14.77 -10.67 -0.90
N GLY A 308 14.93 -9.66 -1.77
CA GLY A 308 15.36 -9.90 -3.15
C GLY A 308 14.29 -10.60 -4.00
N ASN A 309 13.01 -10.42 -3.64
CA ASN A 309 11.87 -10.96 -4.36
C ASN A 309 11.02 -9.84 -4.96
N PHE A 310 10.54 -10.03 -6.19
CA PHE A 310 9.52 -9.18 -6.80
C PHE A 310 8.50 -10.04 -7.54
N GLY A 311 7.27 -10.10 -7.02
CA GLY A 311 6.29 -11.09 -7.43
C GLY A 311 6.76 -12.50 -7.15
N LEU A 312 6.87 -13.29 -8.21
CA LEU A 312 7.42 -14.65 -8.20
C LEU A 312 8.89 -14.69 -8.66
N GLU A 313 9.50 -13.53 -8.95
CA GLU A 313 10.90 -13.40 -9.31
C GLU A 313 11.75 -13.40 -8.04
N THR A 314 12.69 -14.33 -7.94
CA THR A 314 13.55 -14.49 -6.75
C THR A 314 15.02 -14.28 -7.11
N GLY A 315 15.86 -13.98 -6.10
CA GLY A 315 17.30 -13.81 -6.30
C GLY A 315 17.69 -12.47 -6.90
N LEU A 316 16.79 -11.48 -6.84
CA LEU A 316 17.11 -10.09 -7.11
C LEU A 316 17.95 -9.51 -5.97
N PRO A 317 18.64 -8.38 -6.18
CA PRO A 317 19.38 -7.72 -5.11
C PRO A 317 18.47 -7.34 -3.94
N ALA A 318 18.76 -7.90 -2.77
CA ALA A 318 18.12 -7.54 -1.51
C ALA A 318 18.83 -6.34 -0.84
N ALA A 319 18.09 -5.54 -0.07
CA ALA A 319 18.67 -4.50 0.76
C ALA A 319 19.41 -5.13 1.95
N GLY A 320 20.69 -4.80 2.11
CA GLY A 320 21.51 -5.26 3.24
C GLY A 320 21.25 -4.52 4.57
N GLY A 321 20.01 -4.06 4.80
CA GLY A 321 19.63 -3.21 5.92
C GLY A 321 18.47 -2.27 5.56
N SER A 322 18.47 -1.06 6.13
CA SER A 322 17.46 -0.04 5.83
C SER A 322 17.43 0.35 4.35
N ALA A 323 16.24 0.69 3.86
CA ALA A 323 16.07 1.28 2.55
C ALA A 323 16.75 2.66 2.48
N PRO A 324 17.26 3.06 1.30
CA PRO A 324 17.58 4.46 1.04
C PRO A 324 16.36 5.33 1.32
N LYS A 325 16.55 6.46 2.02
CA LYS A 325 15.47 7.42 2.22
C LYS A 325 14.98 7.94 0.86
N PRO A 326 13.66 7.96 0.60
CA PRO A 326 13.13 8.52 -0.64
C PRO A 326 13.52 9.99 -0.79
N ASN A 327 13.83 10.40 -2.02
CA ASN A 327 14.13 11.79 -2.35
C ASN A 327 12.85 12.63 -2.43
N CYS A 328 12.15 12.74 -1.30
CA CYS A 328 10.87 13.44 -1.24
C CYS A 328 11.03 14.93 -1.53
N LYS A 329 10.16 15.49 -2.38
CA LYS A 329 10.10 16.94 -2.66
C LYS A 329 9.89 17.76 -1.40
N LYS A 330 9.12 17.22 -0.44
CA LYS A 330 9.04 17.74 0.93
C LYS A 330 9.82 16.80 1.83
N PRO A 331 10.84 17.28 2.54
CA PRO A 331 11.55 16.43 3.47
C PRO A 331 10.64 15.91 4.59
N PHE A 332 10.93 14.70 5.03
CA PHE A 332 10.19 13.99 6.07
C PHE A 332 11.14 13.64 7.22
N GLY A 333 10.58 13.38 8.40
CA GLY A 333 11.36 13.17 9.63
C GLY A 333 10.69 13.77 10.86
N PRO A 334 11.33 13.65 12.04
CA PRO A 334 10.85 14.25 13.28
C PRO A 334 10.63 15.77 13.15
N PHE A 335 9.63 16.29 13.85
CA PHE A 335 9.36 17.73 13.93
C PHE A 335 10.54 18.51 14.52
N SER A 336 11.31 17.88 15.43
CA SER A 336 12.48 18.48 16.10
C SER A 336 13.67 18.73 15.17
N THR A 337 13.84 17.91 14.13
CA THR A 337 14.98 18.02 13.19
C THR A 337 14.68 18.87 11.97
N GLY A 338 13.46 19.42 11.87
CA GLY A 338 13.03 20.48 10.97
C GLY A 338 13.57 20.49 9.53
N PRO A 339 13.02 19.69 8.60
CA PRO A 339 13.31 19.93 7.19
C PRO A 339 12.05 20.26 6.34
N GLY A 340 10.96 20.78 6.92
CA GLY A 340 9.79 21.21 6.14
C GLY A 340 9.06 22.40 6.75
N PRO A 341 8.21 23.13 5.99
CA PRO A 341 7.35 24.18 6.56
C PRO A 341 6.62 23.59 7.76
N ARG A 342 6.70 24.28 8.91
CA ARG A 342 6.15 23.81 10.19
C ARG A 342 4.78 23.17 9.93
N PRO A 343 4.58 21.89 10.30
CA PRO A 343 3.33 21.22 10.03
C PRO A 343 2.20 22.03 10.65
N LYS A 344 0.98 21.85 10.13
CA LYS A 344 -0.25 22.36 10.74
C LYS A 344 -0.53 21.75 12.14
N CYS A 345 0.44 21.07 12.74
CA CYS A 345 0.41 20.36 14.00
C CYS A 345 1.55 20.90 14.88
N THR A 346 1.21 21.48 16.02
CA THR A 346 2.19 21.92 17.03
C THR A 346 2.03 21.01 18.24
N PRO A 347 2.84 19.96 18.39
CA PRO A 347 2.75 19.13 19.58
C PRO A 347 3.07 19.96 20.84
N PRO A 348 2.65 19.50 22.03
CA PRO A 348 3.07 20.11 23.29
C PRO A 348 4.59 20.32 23.35
N SER A 349 5.05 21.43 23.92
CA SER A 349 6.48 21.80 23.94
C SER A 349 7.39 20.80 24.65
N ASN A 350 6.81 19.98 25.53
CA ASN A 350 7.48 18.90 26.25
C ASN A 350 7.36 17.52 25.56
N TYR A 351 6.66 17.42 24.43
CA TYR A 351 6.52 16.16 23.73
C TYR A 351 7.84 15.77 23.05
N THR A 352 8.29 14.56 23.33
CA THR A 352 9.38 13.90 22.63
C THR A 352 8.85 12.59 22.09
N ALA A 353 9.03 12.33 20.80
CA ALA A 353 8.64 11.05 20.23
C ALA A 353 9.45 9.94 20.92
N PRO A 354 8.80 8.97 21.57
CA PRO A 354 9.52 7.86 22.18
C PRO A 354 10.24 7.04 21.09
N PRO A 355 11.36 6.37 21.43
CA PRO A 355 11.91 5.32 20.58
C PRO A 355 10.82 4.30 20.28
N ILE A 356 10.84 3.74 19.07
CA ILE A 356 9.89 2.71 18.67
C ILE A 356 10.40 1.38 19.19
N SER A 357 9.62 0.73 20.05
CA SER A 357 9.95 -0.56 20.67
C SER A 357 8.67 -1.38 20.91
N PRO A 358 7.99 -1.81 19.83
CA PRO A 358 6.69 -2.47 19.91
C PRO A 358 6.81 -3.78 20.71
N LYS A 359 5.88 -4.00 21.63
CA LYS A 359 5.86 -5.23 22.44
C LYS A 359 5.62 -6.44 21.56
N ASP A 360 6.16 -7.57 22.02
CA ASP A 360 5.81 -8.85 21.46
C ASP A 360 4.40 -9.25 21.91
N THR A 361 3.44 -9.15 21.00
CA THR A 361 2.03 -9.53 21.21
C THR A 361 1.65 -10.81 20.46
N CYS A 362 2.66 -11.52 19.97
CA CYS A 362 2.57 -12.93 19.55
C CYS A 362 2.87 -13.81 20.78
#